data_AF-A0A8H6BLW7-F1
#
_entry.id   AF-A0A8H6BLW7-F1
#
_cell.length_a   1.000
_cell.length_b   1.000
_cell.length_c   1.000
_cell.angle_alpha   90.00
_cell.angle_beta   90.00
_cell.angle_gamma   90.00
#
_symmetry.space_group_name_H-M   'P 1'
#
loop_
_entity.id
_entity.type
_entity.pdbx_description
1 polymer ?
#
loop_
_entity_poly.entity_id
_entity_poly.type
_entity_poly.pdbx_seq_one_letter_code
_entity_poly.pdbx_strand_id
1 'polypeptide(L)'
;MPSFAAGSGKTSYPQRTSELTFKPIDSIYQDRLRQFIDENGHYKDLMLPKLYTKETLQLKAKPSADDDVASVNTSYLVLKHWAAPGLSKPLFKDVVPPNFQSSNYSMHMIHLALPGLLTVPESFINEKEIWLVWDAGCEGMVFNKDGKPLQGLTGDGERIEFIIPNEWYESGREYTFYLEMGCNGMFGTTKPIYDIKKCEIQVPNLQAHALYYDFWILSDCSREGSSPQKFKA
;
A
#
# COMPACT_ATOMS: atom_id res chain seq x y z
N MET A 1 12.78 -4.45 -54.10
CA MET A 1 11.57 -4.74 -53.30
C MET A 1 11.81 -6.02 -52.52
N PRO A 2 11.61 -6.08 -51.20
CA PRO A 2 11.68 -7.35 -50.50
C PRO A 2 10.37 -8.11 -50.75
N SER A 3 10.45 -9.36 -51.20
CA SER A 3 9.31 -10.27 -51.16
C SER A 3 9.27 -10.93 -49.79
N PHE A 4 8.11 -10.87 -49.15
CA PHE A 4 7.82 -11.65 -47.96
C PHE A 4 7.34 -13.02 -48.42
N ALA A 5 8.11 -14.07 -48.13
CA ALA A 5 7.62 -15.44 -48.16
C ALA A 5 7.35 -15.88 -46.73
N ALA A 6 6.09 -16.24 -46.47
CA ALA A 6 5.62 -16.80 -45.21
C ALA A 6 6.29 -18.16 -44.94
N GLY A 7 6.88 -18.32 -43.76
CA GLY A 7 7.49 -19.57 -43.32
C GLY A 7 6.58 -20.33 -42.36
N SER A 8 5.96 -21.41 -42.84
CA SER A 8 5.32 -22.43 -42.03
C SER A 8 6.35 -23.37 -41.39
N GLY A 9 6.23 -23.64 -40.09
CA GLY A 9 6.56 -24.94 -39.46
C GLY A 9 8.02 -25.41 -39.38
N LYS A 10 8.49 -25.62 -38.13
CA LYS A 10 9.78 -26.16 -37.64
C LYS A 10 10.96 -25.19 -37.70
N THR A 11 11.23 -24.52 -36.57
CA THR A 11 12.45 -23.74 -36.36
C THR A 11 13.68 -24.66 -36.28
N SER A 12 14.32 -24.88 -37.43
CA SER A 12 15.65 -25.49 -37.53
C SER A 12 16.70 -24.57 -36.92
N TYR A 13 17.71 -25.14 -36.25
CA TYR A 13 18.88 -24.39 -35.80
C TYR A 13 19.52 -23.66 -37.00
N PRO A 14 19.79 -22.34 -36.91
CA PRO A 14 20.32 -21.57 -38.03
C PRO A 14 21.74 -22.06 -38.39
N GLN A 15 21.98 -22.35 -39.68
CA GLN A 15 23.29 -22.82 -40.14
C GLN A 15 24.38 -21.75 -40.10
N ARG A 16 24.00 -20.47 -40.08
CA ARG A 16 24.91 -19.33 -39.96
C ARG A 16 24.24 -18.29 -39.06
N THR A 17 24.99 -17.73 -38.11
CA THR A 17 24.58 -16.56 -37.34
C THR A 17 25.63 -15.46 -37.53
N SER A 18 25.17 -14.24 -37.80
CA SER A 18 26.00 -13.03 -37.74
C SER A 18 25.96 -12.39 -36.35
N GLU A 19 25.09 -12.87 -35.46
CA GLU A 19 24.92 -12.35 -34.11
C GLU A 19 25.78 -13.12 -33.11
N LEU A 20 26.61 -12.38 -32.37
CA LEU A 20 27.40 -12.93 -31.27
C LEU A 20 26.57 -12.91 -29.99
N THR A 21 26.45 -14.06 -29.33
CA THR A 21 25.85 -14.16 -27.99
C THR A 21 26.96 -14.37 -26.98
N PHE A 22 27.08 -13.47 -26.00
CA PHE A 22 28.07 -13.59 -24.93
C PHE A 22 27.49 -14.32 -23.73
N LYS A 23 28.35 -14.98 -22.95
CA LYS A 23 27.98 -15.51 -21.64
C LYS A 23 27.57 -14.34 -20.73
N PRO A 24 26.38 -14.36 -20.12
CA PRO A 24 26.01 -13.38 -19.11
C PRO A 24 27.05 -13.31 -17.98
N ILE A 25 27.34 -12.10 -17.50
CA ILE A 25 28.21 -11.90 -16.33
C ILE A 25 27.33 -12.02 -15.09
N ASP A 26 27.57 -13.05 -14.28
CA ASP A 26 26.72 -13.42 -13.15
C ASP A 26 26.38 -12.24 -12.23
N SER A 27 27.37 -11.45 -11.79
CA SER A 27 27.15 -10.31 -10.90
C SER A 27 26.23 -9.25 -11.50
N ILE A 28 26.45 -8.87 -12.77
CA ILE A 28 25.67 -7.83 -13.45
C ILE A 28 24.20 -8.22 -13.54
N TYR A 29 23.91 -9.48 -13.88
CA TYR A 29 22.54 -9.95 -14.04
C TYR A 29 21.86 -10.18 -12.69
N GLN A 30 22.60 -10.70 -11.69
CA GLN A 30 22.09 -10.93 -10.35
C GLN A 30 21.77 -9.61 -9.62
N ASP A 31 22.65 -8.60 -9.72
CA ASP A 31 22.43 -7.30 -9.09
C ASP A 31 21.27 -6.52 -9.75
N ARG A 32 21.03 -6.74 -11.05
CA ARG A 32 19.91 -6.14 -11.76
C ARG A 32 18.55 -6.61 -11.25
N LEU A 33 18.44 -7.85 -10.75
CA LEU A 33 17.16 -8.39 -10.25
C LEU A 33 16.59 -7.51 -9.14
N ARG A 34 17.44 -7.02 -8.22
CA ARG A 34 17.00 -6.19 -7.08
C ARG A 34 16.27 -4.93 -7.52
N GLN A 35 16.65 -4.34 -8.66
CA GLN A 35 16.06 -3.09 -9.14
C GLN A 35 14.61 -3.26 -9.60
N PHE A 36 14.19 -4.48 -9.99
CA PHE A 36 12.85 -4.71 -10.54
C PHE A 36 11.73 -4.52 -9.52
N ILE A 37 12.03 -4.74 -8.24
CA ILE A 37 11.05 -4.66 -7.14
C ILE A 37 11.42 -3.61 -6.08
N ASP A 38 12.46 -2.81 -6.31
CA ASP A 38 12.95 -1.80 -5.37
C ASP A 38 12.07 -0.53 -5.39
N GLU A 39 11.27 -0.36 -4.35
CA GLU A 39 10.38 0.80 -4.16
C GLU A 39 11.12 2.12 -3.87
N ASN A 40 12.35 2.03 -3.36
CA ASN A 40 13.18 3.19 -3.01
C ASN A 40 14.26 3.47 -4.05
N GLY A 41 14.33 2.66 -5.10
CA GLY A 41 15.32 2.75 -6.16
C GLY A 41 15.06 3.88 -7.16
N HIS A 42 16.12 4.31 -7.84
CA HIS A 42 16.05 5.35 -8.88
C HIS A 42 15.18 4.97 -10.09
N TYR A 43 14.89 3.68 -10.28
CA TYR A 43 14.15 3.15 -11.42
C TYR A 43 12.72 2.71 -11.09
N LYS A 44 12.21 2.99 -9.88
CA LYS A 44 10.87 2.53 -9.44
C LYS A 44 9.75 2.87 -10.42
N ASP A 45 9.85 4.01 -11.12
CA ASP A 45 8.87 4.50 -12.10
C ASP A 45 8.97 3.81 -13.48
N LEU A 46 9.94 2.92 -13.65
CA LEU A 46 10.14 2.09 -14.84
C LEU A 46 9.99 0.59 -14.53
N MET A 47 9.77 0.23 -13.27
CA MET A 47 9.79 -1.13 -12.76
C MET A 47 8.43 -1.51 -12.13
N LEU A 48 8.36 -2.68 -11.48
CA LEU A 48 7.12 -3.20 -10.91
C LEU A 48 6.46 -2.25 -9.87
N PRO A 49 7.19 -1.52 -9.01
CA PRO A 49 6.58 -0.65 -8.00
C PRO A 49 5.58 0.38 -8.54
N LYS A 50 5.82 0.90 -9.76
CA LYS A 50 4.89 1.80 -10.43
C LYS A 50 3.48 1.21 -10.61
N LEU A 51 3.38 -0.11 -10.65
CA LEU A 51 2.15 -0.84 -10.94
C LEU A 51 1.46 -1.38 -9.69
N TYR A 52 2.00 -1.19 -8.49
CA TYR A 52 1.42 -1.75 -7.25
C TYR A 52 0.04 -1.19 -6.95
N THR A 53 -0.19 0.09 -7.23
CA THR A 53 -1.47 0.75 -6.96
C THR A 53 -2.11 1.19 -8.27
N LYS A 54 -3.38 0.83 -8.48
CA LYS A 54 -4.14 1.25 -9.66
C LYS A 54 -4.68 2.67 -9.48
N GLU A 55 -5.32 2.91 -8.35
CA GLU A 55 -5.99 4.16 -8.00
C GLU A 55 -5.84 4.43 -6.51
N THR A 56 -5.84 5.71 -6.13
CA THR A 56 -5.69 6.15 -4.74
C THR A 56 -6.67 7.27 -4.44
N LEU A 57 -7.35 7.17 -3.29
CA LEU A 57 -8.09 8.25 -2.65
C LEU A 57 -7.28 8.76 -1.46
N GLN A 58 -6.72 9.95 -1.62
CA GLN A 58 -5.99 10.67 -0.57
C GLN A 58 -6.94 11.27 0.47
N LEU A 59 -6.38 11.71 1.60
CA LEU A 59 -7.09 12.55 2.56
C LEU A 59 -7.72 13.75 1.85
N LYS A 60 -9.05 13.88 2.00
CA LYS A 60 -9.85 14.93 1.37
C LYS A 60 -10.95 15.33 2.33
N ALA A 61 -11.21 16.62 2.46
CA ALA A 61 -12.32 17.13 3.26
C ALA A 61 -13.67 16.64 2.72
N LYS A 62 -14.64 16.48 3.62
CA LYS A 62 -16.04 16.21 3.25
C LYS A 62 -16.58 17.40 2.44
N PRO A 63 -17.20 17.18 1.26
CA PRO A 63 -17.83 18.25 0.49
C PRO A 63 -18.90 18.99 1.30
N SER A 64 -19.00 20.31 1.10
CA SER A 64 -20.06 21.15 1.66
C SER A 64 -21.38 20.96 0.89
N ALA A 65 -22.50 21.26 1.53
CA ALA A 65 -23.81 21.26 0.86
C ALA A 65 -23.93 22.31 -0.26
N ASP A 66 -23.06 23.33 -0.25
CA ASP A 66 -22.99 24.41 -1.23
C ASP A 66 -22.03 24.11 -2.40
N ASP A 67 -21.30 22.98 -2.37
CA ASP A 67 -20.39 22.61 -3.46
C ASP A 67 -21.20 22.12 -4.68
N ASP A 68 -20.91 22.63 -5.89
CA ASP A 68 -21.61 22.31 -7.13
C ASP A 68 -21.61 20.78 -7.41
N VAL A 69 -22.74 20.14 -7.07
CA VAL A 69 -22.95 18.68 -7.04
C VAL A 69 -22.71 17.98 -8.39
N ALA A 70 -22.71 18.72 -9.51
CA ALA A 70 -22.66 18.15 -10.86
C ALA A 70 -21.26 17.71 -11.34
N SER A 71 -20.17 18.02 -10.61
CA SER A 71 -18.80 17.61 -11.01
C SER A 71 -17.90 17.12 -9.87
N VAL A 72 -18.40 17.06 -8.64
CA VAL A 72 -17.58 16.75 -7.46
C VAL A 72 -17.64 15.25 -7.18
N ASN A 73 -16.49 14.57 -7.30
CA ASN A 73 -16.29 13.26 -6.69
C ASN A 73 -16.62 13.36 -5.19
N THR A 74 -17.77 12.80 -4.80
CA THR A 74 -18.36 12.83 -3.45
C THR A 74 -17.62 11.95 -2.46
N SER A 75 -16.61 11.22 -2.93
CA SER A 75 -15.74 10.38 -2.12
C SER A 75 -14.74 11.21 -1.34
N TYR A 76 -14.54 10.84 -0.08
CA TYR A 76 -13.61 11.53 0.80
C TYR A 76 -13.13 10.59 1.90
N LEU A 77 -11.96 10.92 2.44
CA LEU A 77 -11.37 10.30 3.62
C LEU A 77 -10.98 11.43 4.57
N VAL A 78 -11.70 11.56 5.68
CA VAL A 78 -11.44 12.57 6.70
C VAL A 78 -10.89 11.90 7.95
N LEU A 79 -9.81 12.46 8.50
CA LEU A 79 -9.30 12.10 9.81
C LEU A 79 -9.58 13.22 10.81
N LYS A 80 -10.09 12.85 11.99
CA LYS A 80 -10.18 13.74 13.15
C LYS A 80 -9.41 13.13 14.29
N HIS A 81 -8.77 13.91 15.14
CA HIS A 81 -7.98 13.38 16.23
C HIS A 81 -8.61 13.66 17.59
N TRP A 82 -8.23 12.84 18.56
CA TRP A 82 -8.38 13.09 19.97
C TRP A 82 -7.04 12.80 20.63
N ALA A 83 -6.64 13.61 21.61
CA ALA A 83 -5.38 13.49 22.31
C ALA A 83 -5.59 12.88 23.69
N ALA A 84 -5.04 11.69 23.94
CA ALA A 84 -5.08 11.11 25.27
C ALA A 84 -4.39 12.03 26.29
N PRO A 85 -5.01 12.30 27.46
CA PRO A 85 -4.39 13.15 28.46
C PRO A 85 -3.17 12.45 29.07
N GLY A 86 -2.03 13.13 29.04
CA GLY A 86 -0.75 12.58 29.50
C GLY A 86 -0.31 11.39 28.64
N LEU A 87 0.25 10.36 29.29
CA LEU A 87 0.66 9.10 28.63
C LEU A 87 -0.32 7.95 28.92
N SER A 88 -1.60 8.30 29.15
CA SER A 88 -2.64 7.31 29.48
C SER A 88 -3.03 6.47 28.27
N LYS A 89 -3.41 5.21 28.54
CA LYS A 89 -3.93 4.22 27.57
C LYS A 89 -5.41 3.91 27.88
N PRO A 90 -6.34 4.83 27.58
CA PRO A 90 -7.76 4.61 27.86
C PRO A 90 -8.32 3.48 26.97
N LEU A 91 -9.37 2.81 27.43
CA LEU A 91 -10.05 1.81 26.60
C LEU A 91 -10.95 2.50 25.58
N PHE A 92 -11.27 1.79 24.49
CA PHE A 92 -12.16 2.29 23.43
C PHE A 92 -13.44 2.92 23.97
N LYS A 93 -14.13 2.24 24.90
CA LYS A 93 -15.39 2.70 25.51
C LYS A 93 -15.27 4.00 26.33
N ASP A 94 -14.06 4.32 26.80
CA ASP A 94 -13.80 5.52 27.60
C ASP A 94 -13.47 6.73 26.71
N VAL A 95 -13.11 6.46 25.45
CA VAL A 95 -12.84 7.46 24.43
C VAL A 95 -14.06 7.68 23.55
N VAL A 96 -14.79 6.63 23.15
CA VAL A 96 -15.86 6.71 22.16
C VAL A 96 -17.26 6.72 22.79
N PRO A 97 -18.09 7.77 22.58
CA PRO A 97 -17.87 8.95 21.72
C PRO A 97 -17.22 10.15 22.46
N PRO A 98 -16.16 10.78 21.92
CA PRO A 98 -15.59 12.02 22.43
C PRO A 98 -15.86 13.23 21.52
N ASN A 99 -15.46 14.41 21.99
CA ASN A 99 -15.35 15.63 21.18
C ASN A 99 -14.05 15.61 20.34
N PHE A 100 -14.11 15.06 19.13
CA PHE A 100 -12.98 15.01 18.19
C PHE A 100 -12.66 16.37 17.56
N GLN A 101 -11.37 16.69 17.40
CA GLN A 101 -10.87 17.92 16.75
C GLN A 101 -10.28 17.62 15.35
N SER A 102 -10.36 18.57 14.42
CA SER A 102 -9.66 18.48 13.12
C SER A 102 -8.15 18.54 13.31
N SER A 103 -7.36 17.70 12.63
CA SER A 103 -5.90 17.59 12.88
C SER A 103 -5.03 18.51 12.02
N ASN A 104 -3.99 19.07 12.64
CA ASN A 104 -2.76 19.50 11.96
C ASN A 104 -1.72 18.37 12.11
N TYR A 105 -1.06 17.97 11.03
CA TYR A 105 -0.35 16.69 10.87
C TYR A 105 1.02 16.55 11.54
N SER A 106 1.19 16.99 12.80
CA SER A 106 2.37 16.64 13.60
C SER A 106 1.94 16.35 15.04
N MET A 107 2.27 15.16 15.53
CA MET A 107 1.62 14.62 16.73
C MET A 107 2.65 14.06 17.72
N HIS A 108 2.56 14.55 18.96
CA HIS A 108 3.33 14.08 20.10
C HIS A 108 2.44 13.13 20.91
N MET A 109 2.91 11.92 21.21
CA MET A 109 2.33 10.94 22.16
C MET A 109 0.82 11.02 22.41
N ILE A 110 0.02 10.51 21.47
CA ILE A 110 -1.45 10.61 21.48
C ILE A 110 -2.06 9.29 21.01
N HIS A 111 -3.01 8.72 21.77
CA HIS A 111 -3.98 7.76 21.22
C HIS A 111 -5.00 8.53 20.40
N LEU A 112 -4.88 8.46 19.08
CA LEU A 112 -5.93 8.96 18.22
C LEU A 112 -7.09 7.96 18.24
N ALA A 113 -8.32 8.45 18.17
CA ALA A 113 -9.40 7.68 17.60
C ALA A 113 -9.80 8.50 16.39
N LEU A 114 -9.43 8.03 15.20
CA LEU A 114 -9.76 8.71 13.95
C LEU A 114 -11.14 8.24 13.51
N PRO A 115 -12.25 8.98 13.69
CA PRO A 115 -13.47 8.69 12.95
C PRO A 115 -13.18 8.95 11.48
N GLY A 116 -12.70 7.92 10.79
CA GLY A 116 -12.58 7.94 9.35
C GLY A 116 -13.97 7.89 8.79
N LEU A 117 -14.54 9.03 8.39
CA LEU A 117 -15.71 8.99 7.51
C LEU A 117 -15.19 8.66 6.12
N LEU A 118 -15.62 7.50 5.63
CA LEU A 118 -15.26 6.98 4.33
C LEU A 118 -16.48 6.93 3.43
N THR A 119 -16.37 7.57 2.26
CA THR A 119 -17.17 7.26 1.08
C THR A 119 -16.20 6.87 -0.02
N VAL A 120 -16.34 5.65 -0.53
CA VAL A 120 -15.47 5.06 -1.56
C VAL A 120 -15.99 5.45 -2.95
N PRO A 121 -15.12 5.78 -3.93
CA PRO A 121 -15.53 6.05 -5.29
C PRO A 121 -16.22 4.86 -5.95
N GLU A 122 -17.21 5.10 -6.81
CA GLU A 122 -17.88 4.03 -7.56
C GLU A 122 -16.90 3.16 -8.36
N SER A 123 -15.78 3.74 -8.84
CA SER A 123 -14.73 2.99 -9.54
C SER A 123 -14.09 1.90 -8.68
N PHE A 124 -14.05 2.07 -7.36
CA PHE A 124 -13.41 1.13 -6.45
C PHE A 124 -14.38 0.02 -6.00
N ILE A 125 -15.69 0.22 -6.05
CA ILE A 125 -16.69 -0.71 -5.49
C ILE A 125 -16.61 -2.11 -6.14
N ASN A 126 -16.25 -2.17 -7.43
CA ASN A 126 -16.13 -3.43 -8.18
C ASN A 126 -14.73 -4.07 -8.07
N GLU A 127 -13.80 -3.45 -7.34
CA GLU A 127 -12.48 -4.01 -7.14
C GLU A 127 -12.52 -5.14 -6.11
N LYS A 128 -11.66 -6.13 -6.32
CA LYS A 128 -11.63 -7.32 -5.47
C LYS A 128 -11.24 -6.99 -4.03
N GLU A 129 -10.32 -6.04 -3.87
CA GLU A 129 -9.84 -5.57 -2.57
C GLU A 129 -9.63 -4.06 -2.62
N ILE A 130 -9.86 -3.41 -1.49
CA ILE A 130 -9.55 -2.01 -1.25
C ILE A 130 -8.80 -1.95 0.07
N TRP A 131 -7.69 -1.22 0.11
CA TRP A 131 -6.82 -1.16 1.28
C TRP A 131 -6.84 0.24 1.90
N LEU A 132 -6.99 0.31 3.23
CA LEU A 132 -6.53 1.46 3.99
C LEU A 132 -5.02 1.30 4.17
N VAL A 133 -4.26 2.27 3.66
CA VAL A 133 -2.81 2.34 3.85
C VAL A 133 -2.51 3.44 4.84
N TRP A 134 -2.00 3.07 6.01
CA TRP A 134 -1.62 4.00 7.07
C TRP A 134 -0.21 3.71 7.54
N ASP A 135 0.65 4.74 7.47
CA ASP A 135 2.01 4.70 7.99
C ASP A 135 2.30 6.01 8.73
N ALA A 136 2.54 5.91 10.03
CA ALA A 136 3.06 7.00 10.84
C ALA A 136 4.36 6.62 11.57
N GLY A 137 5.07 5.58 11.10
CA GLY A 137 6.32 5.10 11.70
C GLY A 137 6.18 4.52 13.11
N CYS A 138 4.96 4.18 13.55
CA CYS A 138 4.66 3.69 14.88
C CYS A 138 3.58 2.60 14.87
N GLU A 139 3.22 2.10 16.04
CA GLU A 139 2.18 1.10 16.21
C GLU A 139 0.78 1.70 16.01
N GLY A 140 -0.13 0.92 15.43
CA GLY A 140 -1.54 1.28 15.31
C GLY A 140 -2.48 0.10 15.47
N MET A 141 -3.77 0.36 15.67
CA MET A 141 -4.83 -0.66 15.72
C MET A 141 -6.10 -0.12 15.08
N VAL A 142 -6.63 -0.85 14.11
CA VAL A 142 -7.90 -0.56 13.45
C VAL A 142 -9.03 -1.18 14.25
N PHE A 143 -10.05 -0.37 14.56
CA PHE A 143 -11.30 -0.79 15.19
C PHE A 143 -12.49 -0.47 14.26
N ASN A 144 -13.53 -1.30 14.33
CA ASN A 144 -14.80 -0.98 13.70
C ASN A 144 -15.58 0.08 14.50
N LYS A 145 -16.75 0.52 13.99
CA LYS A 145 -17.61 1.51 14.67
C LYS A 145 -18.07 1.11 16.08
N ASP A 146 -18.10 -0.19 16.37
CA ASP A 146 -18.57 -0.76 17.64
C ASP A 146 -17.42 -1.00 18.64
N GLY A 147 -16.17 -0.68 18.27
CA GLY A 147 -14.99 -0.89 19.11
C GLY A 147 -14.39 -2.28 19.06
N LYS A 148 -14.76 -3.10 18.06
CA LYS A 148 -14.13 -4.40 17.81
C LYS A 148 -12.75 -4.19 17.17
N PRO A 149 -11.65 -4.67 17.79
CA PRO A 149 -10.33 -4.62 17.16
C PRO A 149 -10.30 -5.56 15.94
N LEU A 150 -9.72 -5.08 14.84
CA LEU A 150 -9.65 -5.80 13.57
C LEU A 150 -8.22 -6.18 13.21
N GLN A 151 -7.30 -5.21 13.18
CA GLN A 151 -5.91 -5.46 12.79
C GLN A 151 -4.96 -4.44 13.43
N GLY A 152 -3.84 -4.95 13.94
CA GLY A 152 -2.69 -4.12 14.32
C GLY A 152 -1.87 -3.70 13.10
N LEU A 153 -1.40 -2.45 13.11
CA LEU A 153 -0.52 -1.86 12.11
C LEU A 153 0.84 -1.58 12.74
N THR A 154 1.87 -1.63 11.90
CA THR A 154 3.25 -1.31 12.26
C THR A 154 3.83 -0.45 11.15
N GLY A 155 4.16 0.79 11.49
CA GLY A 155 4.71 1.76 10.55
C GLY A 155 6.11 1.39 10.05
N ASP A 156 6.71 2.30 9.28
CA ASP A 156 7.99 2.10 8.59
C ASP A 156 7.94 0.99 7.52
N GLY A 157 6.75 0.76 6.95
CA GLY A 157 6.55 -0.17 5.82
C GLY A 157 6.42 -1.65 6.19
N GLU A 158 6.38 -1.99 7.48
CA GLU A 158 6.27 -3.39 7.93
C GLU A 158 4.87 -3.97 7.76
N ARG A 159 3.85 -3.29 8.30
CA ARG A 159 2.44 -3.68 8.18
C ARG A 159 1.57 -2.42 8.17
N ILE A 160 1.45 -1.81 7.01
CA ILE A 160 0.79 -0.52 6.85
C ILE A 160 -0.58 -0.64 6.17
N GLU A 161 -0.90 -1.83 5.64
CA GLU A 161 -2.12 -2.10 4.89
C GLU A 161 -3.18 -2.83 5.74
N PHE A 162 -4.43 -2.39 5.60
CA PHE A 162 -5.61 -3.04 6.14
C PHE A 162 -6.66 -3.22 5.03
N ILE A 163 -7.08 -4.45 4.77
CA ILE A 163 -8.14 -4.73 3.79
C ILE A 163 -9.47 -4.25 4.37
N ILE A 164 -10.11 -3.31 3.67
CA ILE A 164 -11.39 -2.75 4.10
C ILE A 164 -12.49 -3.80 3.86
N PRO A 165 -13.27 -4.17 4.90
CA PRO A 165 -14.42 -5.05 4.71
C PRO A 165 -15.45 -4.45 3.77
N ASN A 166 -15.97 -5.25 2.84
CA ASN A 166 -16.96 -4.80 1.84
C ASN A 166 -18.17 -4.07 2.45
N GLU A 167 -18.62 -4.55 3.61
CA GLU A 167 -19.76 -3.98 4.34
C GLU A 167 -19.59 -2.50 4.72
N TRP A 168 -18.36 -1.97 4.69
CA TRP A 168 -18.05 -0.56 4.97
C TRP A 168 -18.40 0.35 3.79
N TYR A 169 -18.43 -0.15 2.56
CA TYR A 169 -18.59 0.69 1.37
C TYR A 169 -19.69 0.23 0.41
N GLU A 170 -20.13 -1.03 0.45
CA GLU A 170 -21.17 -1.57 -0.43
C GLU A 170 -22.49 -0.79 -0.37
N SER A 171 -22.84 -0.24 0.81
CA SER A 171 -24.09 0.52 0.95
C SER A 171 -24.04 1.93 0.37
N GLY A 172 -22.88 2.40 -0.11
CA GLY A 172 -22.66 3.77 -0.58
C GLY A 172 -22.81 4.83 0.53
N ARG A 173 -22.98 4.40 1.78
CA ARG A 173 -23.13 5.27 2.95
C ARG A 173 -21.79 5.48 3.63
N GLU A 174 -21.72 6.60 4.34
CA GLU A 174 -20.59 6.93 5.20
C GLU A 174 -20.38 5.84 6.25
N TYR A 175 -19.16 5.31 6.31
CA TYR A 175 -18.75 4.40 7.37
C TYR A 175 -17.75 5.08 8.28
N THR A 176 -17.89 4.87 9.60
CA THR A 176 -16.96 5.35 10.63
C THR A 176 -16.14 4.17 11.13
N PHE A 177 -14.82 4.23 10.98
CA PHE A 177 -13.89 3.36 11.70
C PHE A 177 -13.09 4.17 12.71
N TYR A 178 -12.30 3.48 13.55
CA TYR A 178 -11.37 4.14 14.46
C TYR A 178 -9.98 3.54 14.28
N LEU A 179 -8.97 4.41 14.33
CA LEU A 179 -7.57 3.99 14.36
C LEU A 179 -6.95 4.50 15.66
N GLU A 180 -6.55 3.57 16.52
CA GLU A 180 -5.66 3.84 17.64
C GLU A 180 -4.23 3.94 17.13
N MET A 181 -3.51 4.98 17.52
CA MET A 181 -2.10 5.16 17.22
C MET A 181 -1.33 5.17 18.53
N GLY A 182 -0.42 4.21 18.72
CA GLY A 182 0.55 4.24 19.79
C GLY A 182 1.81 4.90 19.27
N CYS A 183 2.14 6.12 19.74
CA CYS A 183 3.37 6.83 19.35
C CYS A 183 4.63 6.17 19.93
N ASN A 184 4.90 4.96 19.49
CA ASN A 184 5.98 4.10 19.90
C ASN A 184 6.32 3.13 18.77
N GLY A 185 7.58 2.73 18.66
CA GLY A 185 7.95 1.60 17.80
C GLY A 185 7.64 0.27 18.50
N MET A 186 7.67 -0.83 17.73
CA MET A 186 7.47 -2.20 18.22
C MET A 186 8.36 -2.56 19.43
N PHE A 187 9.53 -1.92 19.55
CA PHE A 187 10.53 -2.18 20.59
C PHE A 187 10.77 -0.98 21.51
N GLY A 188 9.83 -0.03 21.59
CA GLY A 188 10.06 1.23 22.28
C GLY A 188 10.58 2.33 21.35
N THR A 189 10.72 3.54 21.88
CA THR A 189 11.22 4.68 21.13
C THR A 189 11.85 5.73 22.02
N THR A 190 12.81 6.46 21.44
CA THR A 190 13.30 7.75 21.95
C THR A 190 12.87 8.91 21.05
N LYS A 191 12.12 8.63 19.96
CA LYS A 191 11.63 9.64 19.03
C LYS A 191 10.55 10.49 19.73
N PRO A 192 10.69 11.82 19.76
CA PRO A 192 9.73 12.69 20.44
C PRO A 192 8.44 12.90 19.62
N ILE A 193 8.50 12.72 18.30
CA ILE A 193 7.44 13.08 17.35
C ILE A 193 7.27 11.98 16.32
N TYR A 194 6.01 11.72 15.97
CA TYR A 194 5.62 10.87 14.85
C TYR A 194 4.69 11.64 13.93
N ASP A 195 5.00 11.60 12.64
CA ASP A 195 4.20 12.24 11.60
C ASP A 195 3.55 11.16 10.72
N ILE A 196 2.32 11.42 10.27
CA ILE A 196 1.62 10.54 9.33
C ILE A 196 2.30 10.70 7.96
N LYS A 197 3.03 9.67 7.53
CA LYS A 197 3.71 9.61 6.23
C LYS A 197 2.74 9.22 5.12
N LYS A 198 1.82 8.29 5.41
CA LYS A 198 0.76 7.85 4.51
C LYS A 198 -0.54 7.67 5.27
N CYS A 199 -1.63 8.16 4.70
CA CYS A 199 -2.99 7.77 5.09
C CYS A 199 -3.90 7.95 3.88
N GLU A 200 -4.27 6.86 3.25
CA GLU A 200 -4.99 6.88 1.98
C GLU A 200 -5.74 5.57 1.79
N ILE A 201 -6.77 5.60 0.94
CA ILE A 201 -7.43 4.38 0.46
C ILE A 201 -6.86 4.04 -0.91
N GLN A 202 -6.40 2.81 -1.09
CA GLN A 202 -5.82 2.34 -2.34
C GLN A 202 -6.62 1.19 -2.94
N VAL A 203 -6.67 1.17 -4.27
CA VAL A 203 -7.00 -0.02 -5.04
C VAL A 203 -5.68 -0.72 -5.41
N PRO A 204 -5.31 -1.82 -4.73
CA PRO A 204 -4.12 -2.57 -5.05
C PRO A 204 -4.25 -3.28 -6.40
N ASN A 205 -3.14 -3.35 -7.12
CA ASN A 205 -3.00 -4.23 -8.26
C ASN A 205 -2.55 -5.62 -7.79
N LEU A 206 -3.51 -6.47 -7.46
CA LEU A 206 -3.24 -7.80 -6.89
C LEU A 206 -2.35 -8.67 -7.79
N GLN A 207 -2.37 -8.48 -9.11
CA GLN A 207 -1.46 -9.19 -10.03
C GLN A 207 -0.02 -8.70 -9.92
N ALA A 208 0.19 -7.38 -9.75
CA ALA A 208 1.52 -6.83 -9.50
C ALA A 208 2.06 -7.29 -8.14
N HIS A 209 1.23 -7.34 -7.11
CA HIS A 209 1.62 -7.88 -5.80
C HIS A 209 1.93 -9.38 -5.85
N ALA A 210 1.16 -10.18 -6.59
CA ALA A 210 1.49 -11.59 -6.81
C ALA A 210 2.85 -11.75 -7.51
N LEU A 211 3.07 -10.99 -8.59
CA LEU A 211 4.35 -10.99 -9.31
C LEU A 211 5.52 -10.50 -8.44
N TYR A 212 5.27 -9.55 -7.53
CA TYR A 212 6.27 -9.10 -6.57
C TYR A 212 6.74 -10.28 -5.71
N TYR A 213 5.82 -11.04 -5.11
CA TYR A 213 6.19 -12.18 -4.26
C TYR A 213 6.86 -13.29 -5.07
N ASP A 214 6.35 -13.60 -6.26
CA ASP A 214 6.97 -14.59 -7.16
C ASP A 214 8.41 -14.18 -7.49
N PHE A 215 8.61 -12.93 -7.90
CA PHE A 215 9.93 -12.42 -8.27
C PHE A 215 10.86 -12.28 -7.08
N TRP A 216 10.33 -11.87 -5.92
CA TRP A 216 11.11 -11.79 -4.68
C TRP A 216 11.70 -13.16 -4.33
N ILE A 217 10.87 -14.22 -4.33
CA ILE A 217 11.31 -15.61 -4.09
C ILE A 217 12.35 -16.04 -5.12
N LEU A 218 12.13 -15.77 -6.41
CA LEU A 218 13.07 -16.14 -7.48
C LEU A 218 14.41 -15.40 -7.34
N SER A 219 14.38 -14.10 -7.06
CA SER A 219 15.57 -13.28 -6.86
C SER A 219 16.39 -13.76 -5.65
N ASP A 220 15.71 -14.21 -4.59
CA ASP A 220 16.32 -14.79 -3.41
C ASP A 220 16.95 -16.16 -3.72
N CYS A 221 16.24 -17.03 -4.43
CA CYS A 221 16.75 -18.32 -4.90
C CYS A 221 17.99 -18.16 -5.79
N SER A 222 17.99 -17.17 -6.68
CA SER A 222 19.15 -16.86 -7.54
C SER A 222 20.33 -16.32 -6.71
N ARG A 223 20.07 -15.61 -5.62
CA ARG A 223 21.12 -15.07 -4.76
C ARG A 223 21.77 -16.13 -3.89
N GLU A 224 20.96 -16.93 -3.20
CA GLU A 224 21.41 -17.91 -2.21
C GLU A 224 21.77 -19.27 -2.81
N GLY A 225 21.25 -19.58 -4.00
CA GLY A 225 21.47 -20.85 -4.68
C GLY A 225 22.89 -21.00 -5.25
N SER A 226 23.36 -22.25 -5.30
CA SER A 226 24.62 -22.66 -5.94
C SER A 226 24.45 -23.74 -7.01
N SER A 227 23.26 -24.36 -7.07
CA SER A 227 22.92 -25.42 -8.02
C SER A 227 22.37 -24.84 -9.34
N PRO A 228 22.16 -25.67 -10.39
CA PRO A 228 21.58 -25.19 -11.66
C PRO A 228 20.24 -24.45 -11.51
N GLN A 229 19.50 -24.72 -10.44
CA GLN A 229 18.27 -24.02 -10.08
C GLN A 229 18.49 -22.51 -9.90
N LYS A 230 19.66 -22.08 -9.42
CA LYS A 230 20.07 -20.67 -9.30
C LYS A 230 19.93 -19.90 -10.62
N PHE A 231 20.34 -20.53 -11.72
CA PHE A 231 20.35 -19.91 -13.05
C PHE A 231 19.00 -20.04 -13.78
N LYS A 232 18.14 -20.94 -13.29
CA LYS A 232 16.77 -21.09 -13.80
C LYS A 232 15.81 -20.12 -13.14
N ALA A 233 16.03 -19.83 -11.86
CA ALA A 233 15.32 -18.79 -11.11
C ALA A 233 15.72 -17.40 -11.62
#